data_AF-A0A1H8A4M8-F1
#
_entry.id   AF-A0A1H8A4M8-F1
#
_cell.length_a   1.000
_cell.length_b   1.000
_cell.length_c   1.000
_cell.angle_alpha   90.00
_cell.angle_beta   90.00
_cell.angle_gamma   90.00
#
_symmetry.space_group_name_H-M   'P 1'
#
loop_
_entity.id
_entity.type
_entity.pdbx_description
1 polymer ?
#
loop_
_entity_poly.entity_id
_entity_poly.type
_entity_poly.pdbx_seq_one_letter_code
_entity_poly.pdbx_strand_id
1 'polypeptide(L)'
;IFADMLRYKLAEYGIRFALTEESYTSKADFLAMDPIPMYEKGKNKEYSFSGRRIKRGLYRHYDGTITNADINGAANILRKVFPKVTQWDRGIVDMPCSLGCVKHPKGSCRSAA
;
A
#
# COMPACT_ATOMS: atom_id res chain seq x y z
N ILE A 1 13.24 -18.87 -4.84
CA ILE A 1 14.51 -18.50 -4.15
C ILE A 1 14.25 -17.51 -3.01
N PHE A 2 13.94 -16.23 -3.26
CA PHE A 2 13.79 -15.25 -2.18
C PHE A 2 12.66 -15.61 -1.19
N ALA A 3 11.45 -15.89 -1.71
CA ALA A 3 10.32 -16.28 -0.88
C ALA A 3 10.58 -17.56 -0.06
N ASP A 4 11.30 -18.53 -0.63
CA ASP A 4 11.63 -19.79 0.04
C ASP A 4 12.60 -19.57 1.21
N MET A 5 13.61 -18.72 1.02
CA MET A 5 14.54 -18.34 2.08
C MET A 5 13.84 -17.58 3.20
N LEU A 6 12.91 -16.67 2.85
CA LEU A 6 12.11 -15.95 3.82
C LEU A 6 11.24 -16.91 4.63
N ARG A 7 10.53 -17.83 3.96
CA ARG A 7 9.72 -18.86 4.60
C ARG A 7 10.52 -19.73 5.57
N TYR A 8 11.71 -20.17 5.16
CA TYR A 8 12.61 -20.95 5.99
C TYR A 8 13.01 -20.19 7.26
N LYS A 9 13.45 -18.93 7.13
CA LYS A 9 13.88 -18.13 8.28
C LYS A 9 12.74 -17.74 9.21
N LEU A 10 11.57 -17.41 8.68
CA LEU A 10 10.40 -17.09 9.50
C LEU A 10 9.90 -18.31 10.29
N ALA A 11 9.97 -19.50 9.71
CA ALA A 11 9.61 -20.75 10.39
C ALA A 11 10.49 -21.04 11.62
N GLU A 12 11.77 -20.66 11.59
CA GLU A 12 12.72 -20.76 12.72
C GLU A 12 12.22 -19.99 13.96
N TYR A 13 11.47 -18.91 13.76
CA TYR A 13 10.87 -18.08 14.82
C TYR A 13 9.37 -18.35 15.03
N GLY A 14 8.80 -19.39 14.41
CA GLY A 14 7.37 -19.68 14.49
C GLY A 14 6.46 -18.66 13.78
N ILE A 15 7.00 -17.82 12.90
CA ILE A 15 6.23 -16.82 12.15
C ILE A 15 5.64 -17.46 10.90
N ARG A 16 4.32 -17.34 10.73
CA ARG A 16 3.61 -17.91 9.58
C ARG A 16 3.85 -17.08 8.32
N PHE A 17 4.43 -17.71 7.30
CA PHE A 17 4.60 -17.10 5.98
C PHE A 17 3.36 -17.35 5.11
N ALA A 18 2.77 -16.29 4.54
CA ALA A 18 1.66 -16.35 3.60
C ALA A 18 2.10 -15.78 2.24
N LEU A 19 2.05 -16.61 1.20
CA LEU A 19 2.31 -16.18 -0.17
C LEU A 19 0.98 -15.80 -0.83
N THR A 20 0.94 -14.63 -1.47
CA THR A 20 -0.23 -14.15 -2.22
C THR A 20 0.18 -13.53 -3.54
N GLU A 21 -0.78 -13.34 -4.44
CA GLU A 21 -0.56 -12.67 -5.72
C GLU A 21 -0.66 -11.14 -5.61
N GLU A 22 0.08 -10.44 -6.47
CA GLU A 22 0.29 -8.99 -6.38
C GLU A 22 -0.50 -8.18 -7.43
N SER A 23 -1.50 -8.78 -8.07
CA SER A 23 -2.28 -8.10 -9.11
C SER A 23 -2.91 -6.83 -8.56
N TYR A 24 -2.74 -5.73 -9.28
CA TYR A 24 -3.34 -4.42 -9.01
C TYR A 24 -2.98 -3.77 -7.66
N THR A 25 -2.10 -4.35 -6.82
CA THR A 25 -1.74 -3.78 -5.51
C THR A 25 -1.01 -2.44 -5.63
N SER A 26 -0.31 -2.20 -6.74
CA SER A 26 0.36 -0.93 -7.05
C SER A 26 -0.54 0.11 -7.72
N LYS A 27 -1.77 -0.27 -8.10
CA LYS A 27 -2.74 0.59 -8.79
C LYS A 27 -3.89 0.99 -7.87
N ALA A 28 -4.45 0.03 -7.14
CA ALA A 28 -5.55 0.25 -6.21
C ALA A 28 -5.16 1.27 -5.14
N ASP A 29 -6.08 2.16 -4.83
CA ASP A 29 -5.93 3.10 -3.74
C ASP A 29 -6.25 2.40 -2.41
N PHE A 30 -5.24 2.33 -1.55
CA PHE A 30 -5.40 1.81 -0.21
C PHE A 30 -6.37 2.66 0.65
N LEU A 31 -6.27 3.99 0.58
CA LEU A 31 -7.08 4.91 1.40
C LEU A 31 -8.54 4.95 0.96
N ALA A 32 -8.80 4.86 -0.35
CA ALA A 32 -10.17 4.80 -0.87
C ALA A 32 -10.82 3.42 -0.67
N MET A 33 -10.06 2.44 -0.16
CA MET A 33 -10.50 1.05 -0.05
C MET A 33 -10.92 0.45 -1.40
N ASP A 34 -10.21 0.79 -2.48
CA ASP A 34 -10.48 0.27 -3.81
C ASP A 34 -10.52 -1.28 -3.81
N PRO A 35 -11.40 -1.92 -4.60
CA PRO A 35 -11.40 -3.36 -4.76
C PRO A 35 -10.11 -3.82 -5.44
N ILE A 36 -9.50 -4.90 -4.94
CA ILE A 36 -8.25 -5.44 -5.48
C ILE A 36 -8.53 -6.82 -6.10
N PRO A 37 -8.92 -6.87 -7.38
CA PRO A 37 -9.25 -8.13 -8.03
C PRO A 37 -8.02 -9.03 -8.18
N MET A 38 -8.28 -10.33 -8.38
CA MET A 38 -7.26 -11.28 -8.83
C MET A 38 -7.21 -11.25 -10.36
N TYR A 39 -6.01 -11.24 -10.92
CA TYR A 39 -5.86 -11.30 -12.37
C TYR A 39 -6.31 -12.67 -12.90
N GLU A 40 -7.18 -12.67 -13.90
CA GLU A 40 -7.66 -13.88 -14.56
C GLU A 40 -7.26 -13.84 -16.04
N LYS A 41 -6.36 -14.75 -16.44
CA LYS A 41 -5.89 -14.86 -17.82
C LYS A 41 -7.08 -15.12 -18.76
N GLY A 42 -7.21 -14.30 -19.80
CA GLY A 42 -8.28 -14.43 -20.81
C GLY A 42 -9.55 -13.62 -20.51
N LYS A 43 -9.65 -12.98 -19.34
CA LYS A 43 -10.71 -11.99 -19.06
C LYS A 43 -10.13 -10.57 -19.18
N ASN A 44 -10.43 -9.90 -20.30
CA ASN A 44 -10.12 -8.48 -20.46
C ASN A 44 -11.18 -7.64 -19.73
N LYS A 45 -11.08 -7.57 -18.40
CA LYS A 45 -11.83 -6.62 -17.59
C LYS A 45 -10.98 -5.37 -17.37
N GLU A 46 -11.51 -4.22 -17.73
CA GLU A 46 -10.93 -2.95 -17.34
C GLU A 46 -11.30 -2.63 -15.90
N TYR A 47 -10.31 -2.23 -15.11
CA TYR A 47 -10.49 -1.81 -13.73
C TYR A 47 -10.04 -0.36 -13.59
N SER A 48 -10.94 0.48 -13.09
CA SER A 48 -10.63 1.84 -12.66
C SER A 48 -10.29 1.84 -11.17
N PHE A 49 -9.27 2.61 -10.82
CA PHE A 49 -8.82 2.82 -9.45
C PHE A 49 -8.89 4.32 -9.18
N SER A 50 -9.18 4.68 -7.94
CA SER A 50 -9.39 6.07 -7.54
C SER A 50 -8.09 6.85 -7.39
N GLY A 51 -7.01 6.14 -7.05
CA GLY A 51 -5.65 6.68 -6.98
C GLY A 51 -4.78 6.30 -8.18
N ARG A 52 -3.55 6.83 -8.21
CA ARG A 52 -2.57 6.55 -9.27
C ARG A 52 -1.14 6.70 -8.80
N ARG A 53 -0.26 5.83 -9.29
CA ARG A 53 1.19 6.01 -9.17
C ARG A 53 1.64 7.18 -10.03
N ILE A 54 2.37 8.14 -9.45
CA ILE A 54 2.93 9.28 -10.20
C ILE A 54 4.28 8.89 -10.80
N LYS A 55 5.18 8.39 -9.95
CA LYS A 55 6.55 7.97 -10.32
C LYS A 55 7.08 6.97 -9.29
N ARG A 56 8.32 6.50 -9.47
CA ARG A 56 8.98 5.64 -8.47
C ARG A 56 8.96 6.33 -7.10
N GLY A 57 8.52 5.61 -6.08
CA GLY A 57 8.42 6.10 -4.71
C GLY A 57 7.24 7.04 -4.40
N LEU A 58 6.40 7.45 -5.37
CA LEU A 58 5.26 8.35 -5.09
C LEU A 58 3.94 7.82 -5.67
N TYR A 59 2.93 7.76 -4.81
CA TYR A 59 1.55 7.42 -5.14
C TYR A 59 0.62 8.57 -4.72
N ARG A 60 -0.39 8.85 -5.54
CA ARG A 60 -1.42 9.86 -5.24
C ARG A 60 -2.76 9.17 -5.03
N HIS A 61 -3.36 9.44 -3.88
CA HIS A 61 -4.67 8.96 -3.50
C HIS A 61 -5.80 9.82 -4.08
N TYR A 62 -7.03 9.32 -3.99
CA TYR A 62 -8.25 9.96 -4.48
C TYR A 62 -8.48 11.37 -3.91
N ASP A 63 -8.07 11.59 -2.66
CA ASP A 63 -8.18 12.87 -1.94
C ASP A 63 -7.04 13.85 -2.26
N GLY A 64 -6.11 13.44 -3.13
CA GLY A 64 -4.93 14.20 -3.50
C GLY A 64 -3.72 14.00 -2.57
N THR A 65 -3.86 13.24 -1.49
CA THR A 65 -2.76 12.89 -0.59
C THR A 65 -1.67 12.14 -1.36
N ILE A 66 -0.40 12.43 -1.07
CA ILE A 66 0.75 11.78 -1.70
C ILE A 66 1.51 10.99 -0.66
N THR A 67 1.67 9.70 -0.89
CA THR A 67 2.38 8.77 -0.02
C THR A 67 3.46 8.01 -0.80
N ASN A 68 4.26 7.21 -0.09
CA ASN A 68 5.17 6.30 -0.75
C ASN A 68 4.40 5.18 -1.50
N ALA A 69 4.76 4.96 -2.77
CA ALA A 69 4.12 3.93 -3.58
C ALA A 69 4.32 2.49 -3.04
N ASP A 70 5.47 2.22 -2.41
CA ASP A 70 5.77 0.90 -1.85
C ASP A 70 4.93 0.64 -0.59
N ILE A 71 4.56 1.69 0.15
CA ILE A 71 3.66 1.60 1.30
C ILE A 71 2.23 1.31 0.85
N ASN A 72 1.76 2.01 -0.20
CA ASN A 72 0.47 1.68 -0.81
C ASN A 72 0.43 0.22 -1.27
N GLY A 73 1.51 -0.24 -1.92
CA GLY A 73 1.65 -1.65 -2.35
C GLY A 73 1.61 -2.63 -1.17
N ALA A 74 2.41 -2.40 -0.13
CA ALA A 74 2.46 -3.25 1.06
C ALA A 74 1.10 -3.30 1.79
N ALA A 75 0.42 -2.17 1.94
CA ALA A 75 -0.88 -2.08 2.57
C ALA A 75 -1.96 -2.84 1.78
N ASN A 76 -1.89 -2.78 0.44
CA ASN A 76 -2.79 -3.54 -0.43
C ASN A 76 -2.51 -5.06 -0.44
N ILE A 77 -1.25 -5.50 -0.33
CA ILE A 77 -0.91 -6.91 -0.11
C ILE A 77 -1.57 -7.40 1.19
N LEU A 78 -1.47 -6.59 2.24
CA LEU A 78 -2.01 -6.96 3.53
C LEU A 78 -3.55 -7.03 3.52
N ARG A 79 -4.23 -6.11 2.82
CA ARG A 79 -5.68 -6.18 2.56
C ARG A 79 -6.08 -7.42 1.78
N LYS A 80 -5.27 -7.88 0.83
CA LYS A 80 -5.52 -9.13 0.08
C LYS A 80 -5.46 -10.37 0.97
N VAL A 81 -4.48 -10.43 1.88
CA VAL A 81 -4.33 -11.58 2.79
C VAL A 81 -5.34 -11.52 3.93
N PHE A 82 -5.63 -10.32 4.44
CA PHE A 82 -6.52 -10.09 5.58
C PHE A 82 -7.60 -9.05 5.24
N PRO A 83 -8.68 -9.45 4.55
CA PRO A 83 -9.73 -8.52 4.10
C PRO A 83 -10.53 -7.87 5.22
N LYS A 84 -10.43 -8.40 6.45
CA LYS A 84 -11.12 -7.86 7.64
C LYS A 84 -10.31 -6.80 8.39
N VAL A 85 -9.10 -6.46 7.94
CA VAL A 85 -8.32 -5.42 8.61
C VAL A 85 -8.90 -4.05 8.26
N THR A 86 -9.53 -3.43 9.25
CA THR A 86 -10.17 -2.11 9.15
C THR A 86 -9.38 -1.02 9.85
N GLN A 87 -8.49 -1.39 10.78
CA GLN A 87 -7.70 -0.47 11.60
C GLN A 87 -6.23 -0.53 11.18
N TRP A 88 -5.65 0.66 11.02
CA TRP A 88 -4.25 0.84 10.63
C TRP A 88 -3.66 1.99 11.41
N ASP A 89 -2.51 1.77 12.03
CA ASP A 89 -1.77 2.83 12.67
C ASP A 89 -1.13 3.71 11.57
N ARG A 90 -1.62 4.95 11.45
CA ARG A 90 -1.00 5.96 10.58
C ARG A 90 0.30 6.44 11.24
N GLY A 91 1.39 5.72 10.98
CA GLY A 91 2.73 6.11 11.42
C GLY A 91 3.44 6.99 10.38
N ILE A 92 4.54 7.65 10.78
CA ILE A 92 5.40 8.55 9.96
C ILE A 92 5.83 7.94 8.61
N VAL A 93 5.74 6.63 8.47
CA VAL A 93 6.22 5.87 7.32
C VAL A 93 5.49 6.29 6.05
N ASP A 94 4.19 6.58 6.10
CA ASP A 94 3.34 6.87 4.93
C ASP A 94 3.62 8.22 4.24
N MET A 95 4.09 9.22 5.00
CA MET A 95 4.33 10.57 4.54
C MET A 95 5.81 10.76 4.13
N PRO A 96 6.13 10.98 2.84
CA PRO A 96 7.48 11.32 2.45
C PRO A 96 7.86 12.71 2.99
N CYS A 97 8.51 12.74 4.14
CA CYS A 97 9.07 13.96 4.73
C CYS A 97 10.44 14.26 4.12
N SER A 98 10.57 15.39 3.41
CA SER A 98 11.89 15.97 3.15
C SER A 98 12.42 16.60 4.44
N LEU A 99 13.63 16.24 4.86
CA LEU A 99 14.34 16.86 6.00
C LEU A 99 14.57 18.39 5.85
N GLY A 100 14.17 19.00 4.72
CA GLY A 100 13.92 20.42 4.60
C GLY A 100 12.43 20.71 4.75
N CYS A 101 12.01 21.19 5.91
CA CYS A 101 10.65 21.68 6.14
C CYS A 101 10.35 22.87 5.22
N VAL A 102 9.52 22.67 4.21
CA VAL A 102 8.77 23.78 3.60
C VAL A 102 7.42 23.84 4.30
N LYS A 103 7.16 24.94 5.02
CA LYS A 103 5.85 25.18 5.64
C LYS A 103 4.77 25.07 4.56
N HIS A 104 3.82 24.16 4.75
CA HIS A 104 2.68 24.03 3.85
C HIS A 104 1.88 25.35 3.88
N PRO A 105 1.57 26.00 2.75
CA PRO A 105 0.90 27.31 2.73
C PRO A 105 -0.52 27.32 3.31
N LYS A 106 -1.07 26.14 3.63
CA LYS A 106 -2.40 25.98 4.25
C LYS A 106 -2.35 25.57 5.73
N GLY A 107 -1.19 25.59 6.38
CA GLY A 107 -1.09 25.43 7.83
C GLY A 107 -1.63 24.11 8.41
N SER A 108 -1.82 23.06 7.61
CA SER A 108 -2.38 21.80 8.11
C SER A 108 -1.29 20.89 8.68
N CYS A 109 -0.77 21.24 9.85
CA CYS A 109 -0.27 20.22 10.77
C CYS A 109 -1.51 19.65 11.47
N ARG A 110 -1.98 18.47 11.06
CA ARG A 110 -2.99 17.76 11.85
C ARG A 110 -2.27 17.20 13.09
N SER A 111 -2.77 17.50 14.28
CA SER A 111 -2.28 16.83 15.49
C SER A 111 -2.58 15.35 15.37
N ALA A 112 -1.59 14.52 15.72
CA ALA A 112 -1.80 13.10 15.90
C ALA A 112 -2.88 12.91 16.97
N ALA A 113 -3.95 12.19 16.62
CA ALA A 113 -4.89 11.63 17.59
C ALA A 113 -4.34 10.27 18.03
#